data_AF-A0A7I7T4W0-F1
#
_entry.id   AF-A0A7I7T4W0-F1
#
_cell.length_a   1.000
_cell.length_b   1.000
_cell.length_c   1.000
_cell.angle_alpha   90.00
_cell.angle_beta   90.00
_cell.angle_gamma   90.00
#
_symmetry.space_group_name_H-M   'P 1'
#
loop_
_entity.id
_entity.type
_entity.pdbx_description
1 polymer ?
#
loop_
_entity_poly.entity_id
_entity_poly.type
_entity_poly.pdbx_seq_one_letter_code
_entity_poly.pdbx_strand_id
1 'polypeptide(L)'
;MKILGVARRFWIPLVLVVVIAAGGLAVSRVRGVFGSHQLPTYAGSKSDEKRKSDPKRVVYQIFGPPGTVADINYLDDSGTPHQINGATLPWSVEIVTNAPAMAGNVLAQGNNDSIGCRITADGEIKMERTADAVSAYVYCFVKSA
;
A
#
# COMPACT_ATOMS: atom_id res chain seq x y z
N MET A 1 31.90 43.03 56.78
CA MET A 1 32.18 41.70 56.20
C MET A 1 30.89 40.85 56.11
N LYS A 2 29.87 41.30 55.35
CA LYS A 2 28.62 40.52 55.10
C LYS A 2 28.23 40.47 53.61
N ILE A 3 28.90 41.24 52.75
CA ILE A 3 28.58 41.38 51.33
C ILE A 3 29.07 40.16 50.52
N LEU A 4 30.19 39.53 50.93
CA LEU A 4 30.71 38.31 50.28
C LEU A 4 29.85 37.05 50.54
N GLY A 5 29.09 37.00 51.65
CA GLY A 5 28.22 35.86 51.96
C GLY A 5 26.93 35.84 51.13
N VAL A 6 26.38 37.02 50.85
CA VAL A 6 25.18 37.20 50.00
C VAL A 6 25.53 36.93 48.53
N ALA A 7 26.69 37.41 48.05
CA ALA A 7 27.15 37.13 46.69
C ALA A 7 27.33 35.62 46.41
N ARG A 8 27.80 34.85 47.40
CA ARG A 8 27.94 33.38 47.29
C ARG A 8 26.59 32.65 47.27
N ARG A 9 25.54 33.22 47.87
CA ARG A 9 24.19 32.63 47.94
C ARG A 9 23.32 33.00 46.72
N PHE A 10 23.57 34.15 46.09
CA PHE A 10 22.80 34.63 44.93
C PHE A 10 23.32 34.17 43.57
N TRP A 11 24.51 33.56 43.51
CA TRP A 11 25.03 33.01 42.25
C TRP A 11 24.13 31.90 41.68
N ILE A 12 23.65 30.99 42.54
CA ILE A 12 22.78 29.88 42.12
C ILE A 12 21.45 30.37 41.51
N PRO A 13 20.67 31.27 42.16
CA PRO A 13 19.43 31.76 41.56
C PRO A 13 19.69 32.63 40.31
N LEU A 14 20.79 33.38 40.26
CA LEU A 14 21.16 34.13 39.05
C LEU A 14 21.43 33.19 37.87
N VAL A 15 22.24 32.15 38.08
CA VAL A 15 22.53 31.14 37.05
C VAL A 15 21.25 30.41 36.63
N LEU A 16 20.37 30.08 37.58
CA LEU A 16 19.08 29.46 37.28
C LEU A 16 18.23 30.33 36.34
N VAL A 17 18.12 31.63 36.63
CA VAL A 17 17.37 32.58 35.78
C VAL A 17 17.98 32.67 34.38
N VAL A 18 19.32 32.73 34.28
CA VAL A 18 20.01 32.78 32.99
C VAL A 18 19.77 31.49 32.18
N VAL A 19 19.84 30.32 32.81
CA VAL A 19 19.59 29.03 32.16
C VAL A 19 18.14 28.91 31.69
N ILE A 20 17.17 29.33 32.52
CA ILE A 20 15.74 29.33 32.15
C ILE A 20 15.50 30.27 30.96
N ALA A 21 16.06 31.47 30.98
CA ALA A 21 15.91 32.43 29.89
C ALA A 21 16.52 31.91 28.58
N ALA A 22 17.72 31.34 28.63
CA ALA A 22 18.39 30.75 27.47
C ALA A 22 17.61 29.54 26.91
N GLY A 23 17.14 28.64 27.78
CA GLY A 23 16.33 27.50 27.39
C GLY A 23 14.98 27.90 26.78
N GLY A 24 14.29 28.87 27.40
CA GLY A 24 13.04 29.42 26.89
C GLY A 24 13.19 30.04 25.50
N LEU A 25 14.25 30.83 25.30
CA LEU A 25 14.59 31.41 23.99
C LEU A 25 14.89 30.34 22.94
N ALA A 26 15.65 29.30 23.28
CA ALA A 26 15.94 28.20 22.36
C ALA A 26 14.67 27.46 21.94
N VAL A 27 13.81 27.08 22.90
CA VAL A 27 12.54 26.40 22.62
C VAL A 27 11.59 27.27 21.80
N SER A 28 11.51 28.57 22.11
CA SER A 28 10.73 29.55 21.34
C SER A 28 11.17 29.59 19.88
N ARG A 29 12.48 29.66 19.62
CA ARG A 29 13.03 29.70 18.26
C ARG A 29 12.78 28.40 17.51
N VAL A 30 12.96 27.24 18.15
CA VAL A 30 12.68 25.94 17.54
C VAL A 30 11.19 25.82 17.20
N ARG A 31 10.28 26.14 18.12
CA ARG A 31 8.83 26.10 17.83
C ARG A 31 8.40 27.08 16.76
N GLY A 32 9.02 28.26 16.65
CA GLY A 32 8.72 29.25 15.61
C GLY A 32 9.19 28.86 14.20
N VAL A 33 10.28 28.08 14.09
CA VAL A 33 10.84 27.61 12.81
C VAL A 33 10.20 26.30 12.36
N PHE A 34 9.84 25.40 13.27
CA PHE A 34 9.34 24.04 12.96
C PHE A 34 7.80 23.88 12.98
N GLY A 35 7.04 24.94 12.73
CA GLY A 35 5.57 24.84 12.69
C GLY A 35 4.82 26.07 12.16
N SER A 36 5.53 27.10 11.70
CA SER A 36 4.93 28.34 11.18
C SER A 36 4.50 28.24 9.72
N HIS A 37 4.96 27.22 9.00
CA HIS A 37 4.42 26.88 7.70
C HIS A 37 3.31 25.87 7.92
N GLN A 38 2.07 26.28 7.65
CA GLN A 38 1.04 25.32 7.29
C GLN A 38 1.60 24.56 6.09
N LEU A 39 1.98 23.29 6.29
CA LEU A 39 2.23 22.43 5.14
C LEU A 39 0.97 22.54 4.28
N PRO A 40 1.09 22.66 2.93
CA PRO A 40 -0.06 22.49 2.08
C PRO A 40 -0.69 21.16 2.50
N THR A 41 -1.92 21.21 3.00
CA THR A 41 -2.67 20.02 3.29
C THR A 41 -2.82 19.30 1.95
N TYR A 42 -1.94 18.34 1.69
CA TYR A 42 -2.09 17.39 0.58
C TYR A 42 -3.26 16.43 0.82
N ALA A 43 -4.04 16.61 1.89
CA ALA A 43 -5.46 16.35 1.82
C ALA A 43 -6.14 17.52 1.09
N GLY A 44 -5.73 17.73 -0.17
CA GLY A 44 -6.71 18.13 -1.15
C GLY A 44 -7.77 17.06 -1.01
N SER A 45 -8.94 17.43 -0.49
CA SER A 45 -10.14 16.70 -0.79
C SER A 45 -10.08 16.48 -2.29
N LYS A 46 -9.71 15.27 -2.72
CA LYS A 46 -10.34 14.72 -3.91
C LYS A 46 -11.79 14.85 -3.53
N SER A 47 -12.39 15.89 -4.07
CA SER A 47 -13.78 16.21 -3.92
C SER A 47 -14.52 14.88 -3.96
N ASP A 48 -15.53 14.76 -3.12
CA ASP A 48 -16.69 13.90 -3.36
C ASP A 48 -17.37 14.27 -4.69
N GLU A 49 -16.60 14.45 -5.77
CA GLU A 49 -17.06 14.30 -7.11
C GLU A 49 -17.22 12.80 -7.31
N LYS A 50 -18.30 12.28 -6.71
CA LYS A 50 -19.08 11.15 -7.19
C LYS A 50 -19.53 11.45 -8.62
N ARG A 51 -18.61 11.66 -9.56
CA ARG A 51 -18.85 11.12 -10.89
C ARG A 51 -18.75 9.64 -10.67
N LYS A 52 -19.85 8.95 -10.94
CA LYS A 52 -19.93 7.51 -11.08
C LYS A 52 -18.65 7.06 -11.78
N SER A 53 -17.63 6.67 -11.00
CA SER A 53 -16.41 6.13 -11.56
C SER A 53 -16.89 4.89 -12.26
N ASP A 54 -16.70 4.79 -13.57
CA ASP A 54 -17.09 3.58 -14.26
C ASP A 54 -16.47 2.40 -13.49
N PRO A 55 -17.27 1.39 -13.17
CA PRO A 55 -16.80 0.31 -12.34
C PRO A 55 -15.63 -0.34 -13.07
N LYS A 56 -14.52 -0.46 -12.36
CA LYS A 56 -13.28 -1.00 -12.89
C LYS A 56 -13.45 -2.49 -13.13
N ARG A 57 -12.99 -2.98 -14.29
CA ARG A 57 -13.14 -4.37 -14.68
C ARG A 57 -11.78 -5.04 -14.71
N VAL A 58 -11.57 -5.97 -13.80
CA VAL A 58 -10.34 -6.76 -13.71
C VAL A 58 -10.65 -8.17 -14.14
N VAL A 59 -9.92 -8.71 -15.12
CA VAL A 59 -10.11 -10.09 -15.59
C VAL A 59 -8.87 -10.89 -15.22
N TYR A 60 -9.09 -12.00 -14.53
CA TYR A 60 -8.08 -13.03 -14.34
C TYR A 60 -8.26 -14.10 -15.41
N GLN A 61 -7.14 -14.52 -15.99
CA GLN A 61 -7.07 -15.60 -16.95
C GLN A 61 -5.97 -16.57 -16.54
N ILE A 62 -6.27 -17.86 -16.61
CA ILE A 62 -5.31 -18.94 -16.53
C ILE A 62 -5.39 -19.73 -17.84
N PHE A 63 -4.26 -19.95 -18.47
CA PHE A 63 -4.16 -20.64 -19.76
C PHE A 63 -3.08 -21.70 -19.71
N GLY A 64 -3.26 -22.73 -20.53
CA GLY A 64 -2.34 -23.86 -20.64
C GLY A 64 -2.72 -24.73 -21.84
N PRO A 65 -1.98 -25.82 -22.08
CA PRO A 65 -2.27 -26.76 -23.15
C PRO A 65 -3.70 -27.33 -23.05
N PRO A 66 -4.32 -27.74 -24.18
CA PRO A 66 -5.67 -28.30 -24.17
C PRO A 66 -5.76 -29.56 -23.30
N GLY A 67 -6.84 -29.66 -22.52
CA GLY A 67 -7.05 -30.78 -21.58
C GLY A 67 -6.34 -30.62 -20.23
N THR A 68 -5.64 -29.51 -20.00
CA THR A 68 -5.03 -29.22 -18.70
C THR A 68 -6.09 -28.92 -17.66
N VAL A 69 -5.89 -29.46 -16.46
CA VAL A 69 -6.72 -29.21 -15.29
C VAL A 69 -5.86 -28.56 -14.21
N ALA A 70 -6.38 -27.52 -13.57
CA ALA A 70 -5.67 -26.77 -12.54
C ALA A 70 -6.55 -26.45 -11.33
N ASP A 71 -5.93 -26.44 -10.16
CA ASP A 71 -6.49 -25.87 -8.94
C ASP A 71 -6.12 -24.39 -8.90
N ILE A 72 -7.13 -23.53 -8.81
CA ILE A 72 -7.02 -22.08 -8.95
C ILE A 72 -7.45 -21.44 -7.65
N ASN A 73 -6.64 -20.48 -7.15
CA ASN A 73 -7.06 -19.59 -6.07
C ASN A 73 -6.93 -18.14 -6.53
N TYR A 74 -7.91 -17.31 -6.18
CA TYR A 74 -7.87 -15.88 -6.50
C TYR A 74 -8.53 -15.05 -5.40
N LEU A 75 -8.22 -13.76 -5.36
CA LEU A 75 -8.88 -12.79 -4.48
C LEU A 75 -9.90 -11.98 -5.26
N ASP A 76 -11.09 -11.78 -4.70
CA ASP A 76 -12.06 -10.81 -5.23
C ASP A 76 -11.74 -9.36 -4.80
N ASP A 77 -12.59 -8.42 -5.20
CA ASP A 77 -12.40 -7.00 -4.90
C ASP A 77 -12.45 -6.64 -3.41
N SER A 78 -13.10 -7.49 -2.60
CA SER A 78 -13.11 -7.38 -1.15
C SER A 78 -11.87 -8.00 -0.49
N GLY A 79 -11.02 -8.69 -1.26
CA GLY A 79 -9.90 -9.47 -0.76
C GLY A 79 -10.29 -10.85 -0.21
N THR A 80 -11.50 -11.32 -0.52
CA THR A 80 -11.96 -12.66 -0.11
C THR A 80 -11.33 -13.71 -1.03
N PRO A 81 -10.71 -14.76 -0.47
CA PRO A 81 -10.15 -15.84 -1.27
C PRO A 81 -11.25 -16.77 -1.79
N HIS A 82 -11.11 -17.13 -3.06
CA HIS A 82 -11.95 -18.12 -3.75
C HIS A 82 -11.05 -19.24 -4.26
N GLN A 83 -11.45 -20.47 -4.01
CA GLN A 83 -10.74 -21.67 -4.44
C GLN A 83 -11.62 -22.50 -5.37
N ILE A 84 -11.05 -22.88 -6.51
CA ILE A 84 -11.67 -23.77 -7.50
C ILE A 84 -10.72 -24.93 -7.72
N ASN A 85 -11.18 -26.14 -7.42
CA ASN A 85 -10.39 -27.34 -7.66
C ASN A 85 -10.81 -27.99 -8.98
N GLY A 86 -9.84 -28.46 -9.76
CA GLY A 86 -10.11 -29.19 -10.99
C GLY A 86 -10.68 -28.35 -12.14
N ALA A 87 -10.32 -27.07 -12.27
CA ALA A 87 -10.79 -26.22 -13.36
C ALA A 87 -10.14 -26.61 -14.69
N THR A 88 -10.95 -26.80 -15.73
CA THR A 88 -10.46 -27.03 -17.10
C THR A 88 -9.93 -25.74 -17.70
N LEU A 89 -8.72 -25.77 -18.27
CA LEU A 89 -8.11 -24.62 -18.92
C LEU A 89 -8.49 -24.51 -20.42
N PRO A 90 -8.60 -23.29 -20.97
CA PRO A 90 -8.40 -21.99 -20.32
C PRO A 90 -9.57 -21.59 -19.41
N TRP A 91 -9.25 -20.92 -18.31
CA TRP A 91 -10.22 -20.42 -17.33
C TRP A 91 -10.12 -18.90 -17.18
N SER A 92 -11.26 -18.23 -16.96
CA SER A 92 -11.29 -16.80 -16.67
C SER A 92 -12.40 -16.40 -15.72
N VAL A 93 -12.18 -15.30 -14.99
CA VAL A 93 -13.20 -14.63 -14.16
C VAL A 93 -13.08 -13.12 -14.30
N GLU A 94 -14.22 -12.44 -14.40
CA GLU A 94 -14.30 -10.98 -14.37
C GLU A 94 -14.72 -10.52 -12.97
N ILE A 95 -13.95 -9.59 -12.40
CA ILE A 95 -14.22 -8.94 -11.13
C ILE A 95 -14.51 -7.48 -11.43
N VAL A 96 -15.68 -7.02 -10.98
CA VAL A 96 -16.16 -5.67 -11.19
C VAL A 96 -16.17 -4.94 -9.86
N THR A 97 -15.43 -3.84 -9.75
CA THR A 97 -15.32 -3.08 -8.49
C THR A 97 -15.56 -1.59 -8.70
N ASN A 98 -16.12 -0.94 -7.68
CA ASN A 98 -16.25 0.53 -7.65
C ASN A 98 -15.04 1.20 -6.98
N ALA A 99 -14.10 0.41 -6.45
CA ALA A 99 -12.88 0.94 -5.87
C ALA A 99 -11.98 1.56 -6.95
N PRO A 100 -11.30 2.69 -6.66
CA PRO A 100 -10.43 3.34 -7.64
C PRO A 100 -9.19 2.50 -7.98
N ALA A 101 -8.85 1.53 -7.14
CA ALA A 101 -7.78 0.56 -7.35
C ALA A 101 -8.12 -0.74 -6.58
N MET A 102 -7.69 -1.87 -7.12
CA MET A 102 -7.79 -3.18 -6.50
C MET A 102 -6.45 -3.90 -6.60
N ALA A 103 -6.01 -4.57 -5.53
CA ALA A 103 -4.89 -5.50 -5.62
C ALA A 103 -5.38 -6.79 -6.27
N GLY A 104 -4.71 -7.22 -7.34
CA GLY A 104 -5.05 -8.46 -8.04
C GLY A 104 -4.12 -9.58 -7.65
N ASN A 105 -4.68 -10.75 -7.30
CA ASN A 105 -3.90 -11.95 -7.00
C ASN A 105 -4.63 -13.18 -7.52
N VAL A 106 -3.96 -13.92 -8.40
CA VAL A 106 -4.42 -15.22 -8.88
C VAL A 106 -3.23 -16.18 -8.93
N LEU A 107 -3.47 -17.42 -8.50
CA LEU A 107 -2.52 -18.52 -8.56
C LEU A 107 -3.21 -19.75 -9.13
N ALA A 108 -2.42 -20.57 -9.83
CA ALA A 108 -2.87 -21.83 -10.38
C ALA A 108 -1.77 -22.88 -10.29
N GLN A 109 -2.16 -24.10 -9.91
CA GLN A 109 -1.33 -25.29 -9.99
C GLN A 109 -2.04 -26.30 -10.88
N GLY A 110 -1.37 -26.80 -11.91
CA GLY A 110 -1.96 -27.85 -12.74
C GLY A 110 -1.05 -29.04 -12.95
N ASN A 111 -1.60 -30.00 -13.67
CA ASN A 111 -1.04 -31.32 -13.90
C ASN A 111 -0.17 -31.45 -15.17
N ASN A 112 0.12 -30.32 -15.83
CA ASN A 112 0.80 -30.29 -17.12
C ASN A 112 2.08 -29.45 -17.05
N ASP A 113 2.87 -29.54 -18.11
CA ASP A 113 4.23 -29.03 -18.19
C ASP A 113 4.32 -27.51 -18.35
N SER A 114 3.22 -26.82 -18.65
CA SER A 114 3.20 -25.37 -18.87
C SER A 114 1.86 -24.74 -18.51
N ILE A 115 1.87 -23.70 -17.68
CA ILE A 115 0.68 -22.91 -17.31
C ILE A 115 1.06 -21.43 -17.24
N GLY A 116 0.19 -20.57 -17.74
CA GLY A 116 0.30 -19.13 -17.62
C GLY A 116 -0.88 -18.48 -16.90
N CYS A 117 -0.62 -17.31 -16.36
CA CYS A 117 -1.60 -16.43 -15.77
C CYS A 117 -1.52 -15.05 -16.44
N ARG A 118 -2.67 -14.38 -16.54
CA ARG A 118 -2.78 -13.01 -17.04
C ARG A 118 -3.81 -12.26 -16.20
N ILE A 119 -3.46 -11.03 -15.82
CA ILE A 119 -4.38 -10.07 -15.20
C ILE A 119 -4.51 -8.89 -16.14
N THR A 120 -5.72 -8.63 -16.61
CA THR A 120 -6.05 -7.40 -17.34
C THR A 120 -6.92 -6.49 -16.49
N ALA A 121 -6.76 -5.19 -16.64
CA ALA A 121 -7.64 -4.19 -16.04
C ALA A 121 -8.06 -3.19 -17.12
N ASP A 122 -9.36 -3.03 -17.30
CA ASP A 122 -9.97 -2.19 -18.35
C ASP A 122 -9.41 -2.50 -19.75
N GLY A 123 -9.15 -3.78 -20.01
CA GLY A 123 -8.61 -4.27 -21.28
C GLY A 123 -7.08 -4.20 -21.41
N GLU A 124 -6.37 -3.55 -20.50
CA GLU A 124 -4.91 -3.48 -20.51
C GLU A 124 -4.28 -4.62 -19.71
N ILE A 125 -3.26 -5.29 -20.28
CA ILE A 125 -2.49 -6.31 -19.57
C ILE A 125 -1.64 -5.62 -18.50
N LYS A 126 -1.93 -5.91 -17.23
CA LYS A 126 -1.16 -5.41 -16.08
C LYS A 126 -0.07 -6.39 -15.67
N MET A 127 -0.33 -7.69 -15.82
CA MET A 127 0.64 -8.74 -15.59
C MET A 127 0.35 -9.96 -16.44
N GLU A 128 1.41 -10.60 -16.92
CA GLU A 128 1.35 -11.90 -17.56
C GLU A 128 2.62 -12.67 -17.21
N ARG A 129 2.45 -13.95 -16.87
CA ARG A 129 3.55 -14.86 -16.55
C ARG A 129 3.21 -16.27 -17.02
N THR A 130 4.25 -17.02 -17.36
CA THR A 130 4.18 -18.44 -17.69
C THR A 130 5.21 -19.18 -16.87
N ALA A 131 4.87 -20.39 -16.44
CA ALA A 131 5.76 -21.29 -15.74
C ALA A 131 5.75 -22.66 -16.44
N ASP A 132 6.94 -23.21 -16.65
CA ASP A 132 7.13 -24.51 -17.29
C ASP A 132 7.75 -25.49 -16.28
N ALA A 133 6.99 -26.51 -15.88
CA ALA A 133 7.41 -27.58 -14.98
C ALA A 133 6.41 -28.75 -15.01
N VAL A 134 6.86 -29.97 -14.68
CA VAL A 134 6.05 -31.23 -14.65
C VAL A 134 4.78 -31.13 -13.78
N SER A 135 4.74 -30.17 -12.86
CA SER A 135 3.52 -29.73 -12.18
C SER A 135 3.57 -28.22 -12.07
N ALA A 136 3.29 -27.55 -13.19
CA ALA A 136 3.47 -26.12 -13.30
C ALA A 136 2.63 -25.37 -12.25
N TYR A 137 3.30 -24.50 -11.52
CA TYR A 137 2.70 -23.55 -10.58
C TYR A 137 2.99 -22.15 -11.07
N VAL A 138 1.94 -21.33 -11.20
CA VAL A 138 2.06 -19.95 -11.65
C VAL A 138 1.28 -19.02 -10.71
N TYR A 139 1.79 -17.81 -10.53
CA TYR A 139 1.10 -16.76 -9.78
C TYR A 139 1.27 -15.41 -10.48
N CYS A 140 0.19 -14.64 -10.52
CA CYS A 140 0.15 -13.26 -10.99
C CYS A 140 -0.33 -12.36 -9.88
N PHE A 141 0.39 -11.27 -9.65
CA PHE A 141 0.09 -10.30 -8.60
C PHE A 141 0.29 -8.87 -9.07
N VAL A 142 -0.72 -8.02 -8.92
CA VAL A 142 -0.66 -6.59 -9.22
C VAL A 142 -1.05 -5.78 -8.01
N LYS A 143 -0.28 -4.73 -7.71
CA LYS A 143 -0.56 -3.83 -6.57
C LYS A 143 -1.78 -2.95 -6.79
N SER A 144 -1.99 -2.53 -8.04
CA SER A 144 -3.09 -1.68 -8.46
C SER A 144 -3.46 -2.08 -9.88
N ALA A 145 -4.48 -2.92 -10.00
CA ALA A 145 -5.14 -3.20 -11.27
C ALA A 145 -5.90 -1.96 -11.72
#